data_AF-A0A1X2IL59-F1
#
_entry.id   AF-A0A1X2IL59-F1
#
_cell.length_a   1.000
_cell.length_b   1.000
_cell.length_c   1.000
_cell.angle_alpha   90.00
_cell.angle_beta   90.00
_cell.angle_gamma   90.00
#
_symmetry.space_group_name_H-M   'P 1'
#
loop_
_entity.id
_entity.type
_entity.pdbx_description
1 polymer ?
#
loop_
_entity_poly.entity_id
_entity_poly.type
_entity_poly.pdbx_seq_one_letter_code
_entity_poly.pdbx_strand_id
1 'polypeptide(L)'
;MTMRGTVPGMVARLRRTLKKAEQKHLLVMVQVNEAYTSKVCSKCYTKNMVNKKIDDGDYRLHSVLVCSDCNTTWNRDVNACNNIHHLAICLSQGADRPSIFCRPTTSNPTTSQQQLQRLDKTIQ
;
A
#
# COMPACT_ATOMS: atom_id res chain seq x y z
N MET A 1 -2.86 30.11 26.63
CA MET A 1 -1.65 29.67 25.90
C MET A 1 -2.08 28.92 24.65
N THR A 2 -1.87 29.49 23.46
CA THR A 2 -2.08 28.77 22.19
C THR A 2 -0.86 27.90 21.92
N MET A 3 -1.00 26.58 22.06
CA MET A 3 0.04 25.62 21.71
C MET A 3 0.40 25.80 20.22
N ARG A 4 1.61 26.28 19.93
CA ARG A 4 2.10 26.32 18.55
C ARG A 4 2.24 24.87 18.09
N GLY A 5 1.46 24.48 17.09
CA GLY A 5 1.52 23.13 16.52
C GLY A 5 2.93 22.78 16.06
N THR A 6 3.31 21.52 16.23
CA THR A 6 4.62 20.99 15.81
C THR A 6 4.82 21.21 14.31
N VAL A 7 6.05 21.55 13.90
CA VAL A 7 6.36 21.77 12.48
C VAL A 7 6.02 20.51 11.67
N PRO A 8 5.33 20.63 10.53
CA PRO A 8 4.96 19.46 9.76
C PRO A 8 6.21 18.73 9.23
N GLY A 9 6.25 17.41 9.39
CA GLY A 9 7.36 16.59 8.90
C GLY A 9 7.61 16.69 7.39
N MET A 10 8.77 16.20 6.94
CA MET A 10 9.22 16.36 5.55
C MET A 10 8.20 15.87 4.51
N VAL A 11 7.56 14.72 4.75
CA VAL A 11 6.52 14.18 3.85
C VAL A 11 5.34 15.14 3.69
N ALA A 12 4.92 15.81 4.78
CA ALA A 12 3.84 16.79 4.73
C ALA A 12 4.25 18.07 3.98
N ARG A 13 5.53 18.44 4.01
CA ARG A 13 6.08 19.56 3.22
C ARG A 13 6.17 19.21 1.73
N LEU A 14 6.70 18.02 1.41
CA LEU A 14 6.78 17.51 0.04
C LEU A 14 5.38 17.43 -0.60
N ARG A 15 4.43 16.81 0.09
CA ARG A 15 3.04 16.69 -0.39
C ARG A 15 2.41 18.05 -0.67
N ARG A 16 2.58 19.04 0.22
CA ARG A 16 2.08 20.41 -0.01
C ARG A 16 2.73 21.07 -1.22
N THR A 17 4.02 20.84 -1.43
CA THR A 17 4.75 21.40 -2.58
C THR A 17 4.28 20.77 -3.89
N LEU A 18 4.12 19.45 -3.93
CA LEU A 18 3.60 18.73 -5.10
C LEU A 18 2.16 19.14 -5.43
N LYS A 19 1.28 19.28 -4.42
CA LYS A 19 -0.09 19.79 -4.64
C LYS A 19 -0.13 21.21 -5.20
N LYS A 20 0.78 22.10 -4.77
CA LYS A 20 0.90 23.44 -5.35
C LYS A 20 1.35 23.40 -6.82
N ALA A 21 2.22 22.46 -7.18
CA ALA A 21 2.64 22.28 -8.57
C ALA A 21 1.52 21.69 -9.43
N GLU A 22 0.74 20.76 -8.88
CA GLU A 22 -0.47 20.21 -9.52
C GLU A 22 -1.52 21.29 -9.79
N GLN A 23 -1.78 22.18 -8.82
CA GLN A 23 -2.68 23.33 -9.01
C GLN A 23 -2.22 24.30 -10.10
N LYS A 24 -0.92 24.31 -10.41
CA LYS A 24 -0.33 25.10 -11.50
C LYS A 24 -0.25 24.31 -12.81
N HIS A 25 -0.83 23.11 -12.86
CA HIS A 25 -0.80 22.19 -14.00
C HIS A 25 0.62 21.81 -14.45
N LEU A 26 1.61 21.85 -13.55
CA LEU A 26 3.00 21.47 -13.84
C LEU A 26 3.23 19.96 -13.75
N LEU A 27 2.37 19.25 -13.01
CA LEU A 27 2.40 17.81 -12.83
C LEU A 27 1.02 17.30 -12.44
N VAL A 28 0.83 15.98 -12.47
CA VAL A 28 -0.35 15.31 -11.91
C VAL A 28 0.09 14.50 -10.69
N MET A 29 -0.62 14.65 -9.57
CA MET A 29 -0.29 13.96 -8.32
C MET A 29 -1.29 12.85 -8.04
N VAL A 30 -0.87 11.60 -8.30
CA VAL A 30 -1.69 10.42 -7.99
C VAL A 30 -1.36 9.91 -6.59
N GLN A 31 -2.35 9.91 -5.69
CA GLN A 31 -2.21 9.29 -4.37
C GLN A 31 -2.65 7.83 -4.44
N VAL A 32 -1.71 6.92 -4.18
CA VAL A 32 -1.99 5.49 -4.08
C VAL A 32 -1.81 5.02 -2.64
N ASN A 33 -2.63 4.06 -2.22
CA ASN A 33 -2.42 3.36 -0.97
C ASN A 33 -1.17 2.46 -1.09
N GLU A 34 -0.21 2.60 -0.18
CA GLU A 34 1.07 1.89 -0.22
C GLU A 34 1.04 0.49 0.40
N ALA A 35 -0.10 0.05 0.95
CA ALA A 35 -0.21 -1.23 1.62
C ALA A 35 0.30 -2.41 0.76
N TYR A 36 1.20 -3.21 1.35
CA TYR A 36 1.85 -4.39 0.77
C TYR A 36 2.68 -4.16 -0.51
N THR A 37 2.92 -2.91 -0.93
CA THR A 37 3.74 -2.62 -2.12
C THR A 37 5.16 -3.17 -2.04
N SER A 38 5.77 -3.18 -0.85
CA SER A 38 7.09 -3.81 -0.64
C SER A 38 7.02 -5.33 -0.39
N LYS A 39 5.83 -5.91 -0.24
CA LYS A 39 5.60 -7.32 0.11
C LYS A 39 5.13 -8.18 -1.07
N VAL A 40 4.67 -7.55 -2.15
CA VAL A 40 4.31 -8.20 -3.41
C VAL A 40 5.49 -8.10 -4.37
N CYS A 41 5.82 -9.17 -5.08
CA CYS A 41 6.84 -9.13 -6.12
C CYS A 41 6.34 -8.38 -7.35
N SER A 42 7.02 -7.32 -7.77
CA SER A 42 6.63 -6.54 -8.96
C SER A 42 6.79 -7.29 -10.29
N LYS A 43 7.46 -8.45 -10.31
CA LYS A 43 7.60 -9.30 -11.50
C LYS A 43 6.47 -10.32 -11.66
N CYS A 44 6.13 -11.04 -10.58
CA CYS A 44 5.19 -12.17 -10.63
C CYS A 44 3.92 -11.96 -9.81
N TYR A 45 3.76 -10.80 -9.16
CA TYR A 45 2.56 -10.40 -8.42
C TYR A 45 2.12 -11.36 -7.31
N THR A 46 3.05 -12.10 -6.73
CA THR A 46 2.83 -12.93 -5.54
C THR A 46 3.34 -12.25 -4.28
N LYS A 47 2.80 -12.65 -3.11
CA LYS A 47 3.10 -12.03 -1.81
C LYS A 47 4.11 -12.81 -0.97
N ASN A 48 5.08 -13.45 -1.63
CA ASN A 48 6.10 -14.29 -0.99
C ASN A 48 7.48 -13.64 -1.03
N MET A 49 7.58 -12.40 -0.52
CA MET A 49 8.85 -11.67 -0.42
C MET A 49 9.53 -11.94 0.93
N VAL A 50 10.74 -12.48 0.90
CA VAL A 50 11.57 -12.74 2.08
C VAL A 50 12.80 -11.83 2.09
N ASN A 51 13.30 -11.47 3.28
CA ASN A 51 14.56 -10.75 3.38
C ASN A 51 15.72 -11.63 2.92
N LYS A 52 16.64 -11.07 2.14
CA LYS A 52 17.89 -11.76 1.81
C LYS A 52 18.68 -11.99 3.10
N LYS A 53 19.18 -13.21 3.28
CA LYS A 53 20.06 -13.56 4.39
C LYS A 53 21.52 -13.58 3.94
N ILE A 54 22.41 -13.21 4.85
CA ILE A 54 23.88 -13.24 4.71
C ILE A 54 24.45 -13.94 5.95
N ASP A 55 25.72 -14.36 5.87
CA ASP A 55 26.44 -15.10 6.90
C ASP A 55 25.67 -16.36 7.37
N ASP A 56 25.44 -17.28 6.44
CA ASP A 56 24.71 -18.55 6.63
C ASP A 56 23.29 -18.46 7.23
N GLY A 57 22.73 -17.25 7.30
CA GLY A 57 21.37 -17.04 7.78
C GLY A 57 21.25 -16.14 8.99
N ASP A 58 22.36 -15.75 9.60
CA ASP A 58 22.38 -15.05 10.89
C ASP A 58 21.94 -13.58 10.74
N TYR A 59 22.30 -12.95 9.61
CA TYR A 59 21.92 -11.57 9.32
C TYR A 59 20.85 -11.45 8.23
N ARG A 60 19.81 -10.65 8.49
CA ARG A 60 18.76 -10.31 7.51
C ARG A 60 19.01 -8.93 6.93
N LEU A 61 19.29 -8.85 5.63
CA LEU A 61 19.43 -7.58 4.94
C LEU A 61 18.04 -6.97 4.67
N HIS A 62 17.67 -5.96 5.45
CA HIS A 62 16.34 -5.35 5.36
C HIS A 62 16.07 -4.62 4.05
N SER A 63 17.10 -4.06 3.41
CA SER A 63 16.99 -3.35 2.14
C SER A 63 16.83 -4.27 0.92
N VAL A 64 17.11 -5.57 1.05
CA VAL A 64 17.08 -6.52 -0.06
C VAL A 64 16.07 -7.63 0.19
N LEU A 65 15.19 -7.84 -0.77
CA LEU A 65 14.17 -8.87 -0.74
C LEU A 65 14.39 -9.88 -1.86
N VAL A 66 14.03 -11.14 -1.63
CA VAL A 66 14.00 -12.20 -2.63
C VAL A 66 12.57 -12.72 -2.71
N CYS A 67 12.05 -12.86 -3.94
CA CYS A 67 10.77 -13.50 -4.15
C CYS A 67 10.95 -15.02 -4.13
N SER A 68 10.23 -15.73 -3.26
CA SER A 68 10.34 -17.19 -3.17
C SER A 68 9.76 -17.94 -4.38
N ASP A 69 8.88 -17.30 -5.16
CA ASP A 69 8.23 -17.97 -6.30
C ASP A 69 9.00 -17.82 -7.61
N CYS A 70 9.60 -16.65 -7.86
CA CYS A 70 10.33 -16.36 -9.11
C CYS A 70 11.83 -16.08 -8.91
N ASN A 71 12.34 -16.26 -7.68
CA ASN A 71 13.74 -16.07 -7.28
C ASN A 71 14.36 -14.70 -7.61
N THR A 72 13.53 -13.71 -7.95
CA THR A 72 14.01 -12.37 -8.29
C THR A 72 14.44 -11.64 -7.03
N THR A 73 15.63 -11.07 -7.06
CA THR A 73 16.17 -10.24 -5.98
C THR A 73 15.87 -8.78 -6.26
N TRP A 74 15.35 -8.08 -5.25
CA TRP A 74 14.93 -6.70 -5.33
C TRP A 74 15.62 -5.85 -4.26
N ASN A 75 16.04 -4.65 -4.62
CA ASN A 75 16.03 -3.56 -3.65
C ASN A 75 14.57 -3.31 -3.23
N ARG A 76 14.30 -3.28 -1.92
CA ARG A 76 12.95 -3.16 -1.35
C ARG A 76 12.20 -1.94 -1.90
N ASP A 77 12.89 -0.81 -2.02
CA ASP A 77 12.29 0.45 -2.43
C ASP A 77 12.01 0.47 -3.93
N VAL A 78 12.88 -0.14 -4.74
CA VAL A 78 12.64 -0.34 -6.18
C VAL A 78 11.40 -1.21 -6.41
N ASN A 79 11.28 -2.32 -5.68
CA ASN A 79 10.10 -3.18 -5.79
C ASN A 79 8.81 -2.46 -5.35
N ALA A 80 8.87 -1.71 -4.24
CA ALA A 80 7.74 -0.91 -3.80
C ALA A 80 7.37 0.17 -4.81
N CYS A 81 8.35 0.87 -5.40
CA CYS A 81 8.16 1.89 -6.42
C CYS A 81 7.46 1.33 -7.67
N ASN A 82 7.92 0.18 -8.19
CA ASN A 82 7.29 -0.50 -9.33
C ASN A 82 5.82 -0.84 -9.04
N ASN A 83 5.53 -1.35 -7.84
CA ASN A 83 4.16 -1.67 -7.44
C ASN A 83 3.29 -0.42 -7.23
N ILE A 84 3.84 0.66 -6.66
CA ILE A 84 3.16 1.96 -6.54
C ILE A 84 2.81 2.51 -7.92
N HIS A 85 3.73 2.40 -8.88
CA HIS A 85 3.51 2.82 -10.25
C HIS A 85 2.41 1.99 -10.94
N HIS A 86 2.46 0.66 -10.81
CA HIS A 86 1.42 -0.23 -11.31
C HIS A 86 0.03 0.12 -10.73
N LEU A 87 -0.06 0.35 -9.42
CA LEU A 87 -1.29 0.77 -8.76
C LEU A 87 -1.80 2.14 -9.24
N ALA A 88 -0.89 3.07 -9.54
CA ALA A 88 -1.25 4.38 -10.09
C ALA A 88 -1.86 4.24 -11.50
N ILE A 89 -1.32 3.33 -12.33
CA ILE A 89 -1.88 3.02 -13.65
C ILE A 89 -3.29 2.44 -13.49
N CYS A 90 -3.48 1.43 -12.63
CA CYS A 90 -4.81 0.84 -12.38
C CYS A 90 -5.82 1.92 -11.95
N LEU A 91 -5.43 2.78 -11.01
CA LEU A 91 -6.29 3.87 -10.54
C LEU A 91 -6.63 4.86 -11.66
N SER A 92 -5.65 5.20 -12.52
CA SER A 92 -5.87 6.10 -13.65
C SER A 92 -6.82 5.53 -14.71
N GLN A 93 -6.90 4.21 -14.80
CA GLN A 93 -7.81 3.48 -15.69
C GLN A 93 -9.19 3.24 -15.07
N GLY A 94 -9.42 3.68 -13.83
CA GLY A 94 -10.66 3.43 -13.10
C GLY A 94 -10.82 1.97 -12.63
N ALA A 95 -9.74 1.19 -12.65
CA ALA A 95 -9.77 -0.19 -12.17
C ALA A 95 -9.70 -0.24 -10.64
N ASP A 96 -10.34 -1.26 -10.07
CA ASP A 96 -10.23 -1.56 -8.65
C ASP A 96 -8.80 -1.91 -8.25
N ARG A 97 -8.47 -1.63 -6.98
CA ARG A 97 -7.18 -2.01 -6.42
C ARG A 97 -7.07 -3.55 -6.41
N PRO A 98 -6.01 -4.15 -6.97
CA PRO A 98 -5.85 -5.59 -6.95
C PRO A 98 -5.79 -6.14 -5.52
N SER A 99 -6.55 -7.21 -5.26
CA SER A 99 -6.77 -7.78 -3.93
C SER A 99 -5.49 -8.19 -3.21
N ILE A 100 -4.43 -8.56 -3.94
CA ILE A 100 -3.12 -8.92 -3.38
C ILE A 100 -2.48 -7.76 -2.59
N PHE A 101 -2.83 -6.51 -2.94
CA PHE A 101 -2.40 -5.28 -2.27
C PHE A 101 -3.40 -4.79 -1.21
N CYS A 102 -4.48 -5.53 -0.95
CA CYS A 102 -5.48 -5.19 0.06
C CYS A 102 -5.16 -5.88 1.41
N ARG A 103 -5.56 -5.23 2.50
CA ARG A 103 -5.48 -5.84 3.83
C ARG A 103 -6.58 -6.90 3.94
N PRO A 104 -6.31 -8.07 4.55
CA PRO A 104 -7.37 -9.01 4.86
C PRO A 104 -8.44 -8.27 5.67
N THR A 105 -9.68 -8.30 5.22
CA THR A 105 -10.80 -7.83 6.01
C THR A 105 -10.93 -8.76 7.20
N THR A 106 -10.73 -8.25 8.41
CA THR A 106 -11.16 -8.93 9.63
C THR A 106 -12.68 -8.88 9.66
N SER A 107 -13.35 -9.76 8.92
CA SER A 107 -14.76 -10.03 9.13
C SER A 107 -14.86 -10.79 10.44
N ASN A 108 -15.12 -10.10 11.55
CA ASN A 108 -15.78 -10.76 12.67
C ASN A 108 -17.11 -11.31 12.09
N PRO A 109 -17.38 -12.63 12.15
CA PRO A 109 -18.54 -13.23 11.46
C PRO A 109 -19.92 -12.76 11.96
N THR A 110 -20.00 -11.80 12.88
CA THR A 110 -21.22 -11.52 13.64
C THR A 110 -22.11 -10.41 13.04
N THR A 111 -21.62 -9.59 12.12
CA THR A 111 -22.38 -8.39 11.68
C THR A 111 -23.42 -8.70 10.59
N SER A 112 -23.20 -9.70 9.74
CA SER A 112 -24.10 -10.01 8.61
C SER A 112 -25.45 -10.58 9.05
N GLN A 113 -25.49 -11.37 10.13
CA GLN A 113 -26.73 -11.94 10.65
C GLN A 113 -27.58 -10.92 11.42
N GLN A 114 -26.96 -9.94 12.08
CA GLN A 114 -27.68 -8.89 12.80
C GLN A 114 -28.30 -7.83 11.86
N GLN A 115 -27.77 -7.68 10.64
CA GLN A 115 -28.29 -6.71 9.67
C GLN A 115 -29.52 -7.25 8.91
N LEU A 116 -29.58 -8.54 8.57
CA LEU A 116 -30.79 -9.16 8.01
C LEU A 116 -31.94 -9.21 9.04
N GLN A 117 -31.65 -9.61 10.28
CA GLN A 117 -32.67 -9.69 11.35
C GLN A 117 -33.29 -8.34 11.74
N ARG A 118 -32.63 -7.21 11.44
CA ARG A 118 -33.17 -5.85 11.69
C ARG A 118 -34.12 -5.38 10.60
N LEU A 119 -33.92 -5.82 9.35
CA LEU A 119 -34.83 -5.50 8.24
C LEU A 119 -36.16 -6.25 8.38
N ASP A 120 -36.12 -7.52 8.80
CA ASP A 120 -37.34 -8.33 9.01
C ASP A 120 -38.22 -7.82 10.17
N LYS A 121 -37.64 -7.14 11.16
CA LYS A 121 -38.38 -6.56 12.31
C LYS A 121 -38.93 -5.16 12.08
N THR A 122 -38.66 -4.56 10.92
CA THR A 122 -39.18 -3.22 10.57
C THR A 122 -40.40 -3.32 9.64
N ILE A 123 -40.79 -4.54 9.23
CA ILE A 123 -41.89 -4.81 8.28
C ILE A 123 -43.08 -5.51 8.98
N GLN A 124 -43.07 -5.64 10.31
CA GLN A 124 -44.26 -5.99 11.12
C GLN A 124 -44.62 -4.82 12.03
#